data_AF-A0AAU0Y4Y1-F1
#
_entry.id   AF-A0AAU0Y4Y1-F1
#
_cell.length_a   1.000
_cell.length_b   1.000
_cell.length_c   1.000
_cell.angle_alpha   90.00
_cell.angle_beta   90.00
_cell.angle_gamma   90.00
#
_symmetry.space_group_name_H-M   'P 1'
#
loop_
_entity.id
_entity.type
_entity.pdbx_description
1 polymer ?
#
loop_
_entity_poly.entity_id
_entity_poly.type
_entity_poly.pdbx_seq_one_letter_code
_entity_poly.pdbx_strand_id
1 'polypeptide(L)'
;MREVEYRSSGVPLEEYELTRGNHRRQKQSEEISEWARRQVEEDDAKCRADLERAERRRQAFENVAKLMQSFKKADHEIMRWRVRLYCGHIIETEAHYTYPDPLSAGSYGRRCSECGKDRQTIVAYEPIGLRGEPPEAAEPLPPPPPKKPTRAELERRLKTLEKENERLRAELSG
;
A
#
# COMPACT_ATOMS: atom_id res chain seq x y z
N MET A 1 -12.76 -1.28 -3.00
CA MET A 1 -11.62 -1.95 -2.34
C MET A 1 -11.37 -3.25 -3.08
N ARG A 2 -10.14 -3.58 -3.50
CA ARG A 2 -9.89 -4.93 -4.08
C ARG A 2 -9.88 -5.91 -2.91
N GLU A 3 -10.62 -7.00 -3.03
CA GLU A 3 -10.55 -8.09 -2.05
C GLU A 3 -9.15 -8.71 -2.12
N VAL A 4 -8.43 -8.66 -1.01
CA VAL A 4 -7.11 -9.29 -0.86
C VAL A 4 -7.29 -10.49 0.07
N GLU A 5 -6.92 -11.66 -0.41
CA GLU A 5 -6.87 -12.86 0.42
C GLU A 5 -5.57 -12.88 1.21
N TYR A 6 -5.66 -12.71 2.53
CA TYR A 6 -4.50 -12.73 3.42
C TYR A 6 -4.07 -14.16 3.71
N ARG A 7 -2.76 -14.41 3.60
CA ARG A 7 -2.19 -15.75 3.75
C ARG A 7 -1.62 -15.97 5.14
N SER A 8 -1.65 -17.22 5.57
CA SER A 8 -0.90 -17.73 6.73
C SER A 8 0.13 -18.74 6.26
N SER A 9 1.21 -18.89 7.01
CA SER A 9 2.26 -19.88 6.73
C SER A 9 2.92 -20.34 8.03
N GLY A 10 3.03 -21.65 8.22
CA GLY A 10 3.73 -22.22 9.38
C GLY A 10 3.01 -22.02 10.71
N VAL A 11 1.67 -22.08 10.70
CA VAL A 11 0.82 -22.03 11.90
C VAL A 11 0.59 -23.45 12.48
N PRO A 12 0.50 -23.61 13.81
CA PRO A 12 0.67 -22.58 14.85
C PRO A 12 2.13 -22.10 14.94
N LEU A 13 2.31 -20.80 15.17
CA LEU A 13 3.62 -20.15 15.10
C LEU A 13 4.57 -20.67 16.18
N GLU A 14 4.04 -21.00 17.35
CA GLU A 14 4.79 -21.45 18.52
C GLU A 14 5.53 -22.77 18.25
N GLU A 15 4.90 -23.66 17.47
CA GLU A 15 5.38 -25.01 17.13
C GLU A 15 6.19 -25.05 15.83
N TYR A 16 6.40 -23.90 15.18
CA TYR A 16 7.10 -23.89 13.89
C TYR A 16 8.56 -24.34 14.02
N GLU A 17 8.88 -25.41 13.30
CA GLU A 17 10.21 -25.96 13.16
C GLU A 17 10.99 -25.33 12.00
N LEU A 18 12.25 -24.97 12.24
CA LEU A 18 13.10 -24.38 11.22
C LEU A 18 13.50 -25.42 10.16
N THR A 19 13.32 -25.05 8.90
CA THR A 19 13.76 -25.84 7.76
C THR A 19 15.16 -25.42 7.29
N ARG A 20 15.81 -26.29 6.50
CA ARG A 20 17.04 -25.94 5.77
C ARG A 20 16.90 -24.67 4.92
N GLY A 21 15.70 -24.42 4.38
CA GLY A 21 15.40 -23.21 3.63
C GLY A 21 15.44 -21.95 4.50
N ASN A 22 14.98 -22.03 5.76
CA ASN A 22 15.06 -20.92 6.70
C ASN A 22 16.52 -20.58 7.04
N HIS A 23 17.35 -21.58 7.33
CA HIS A 23 18.77 -21.38 7.59
C HIS A 23 19.49 -20.69 6.42
N ARG A 24 19.20 -21.13 5.18
CA ARG A 24 19.77 -20.52 3.97
C ARG A 24 19.34 -19.05 3.83
N ARG A 25 18.05 -18.75 4.02
CA ARG A 25 17.51 -17.39 3.93
C ARG A 25 18.10 -16.48 5.02
N GLN A 26 18.23 -16.98 6.24
CA GLN A 26 18.86 -16.22 7.32
C GLN A 26 20.31 -15.88 6.99
N LYS A 27 21.10 -16.86 6.55
CA LYS A 27 22.49 -16.64 6.14
C LYS A 27 22.61 -15.61 5.02
N GLN A 28 21.76 -15.69 3.99
CA GLN A 28 21.73 -14.71 2.90
C GLN A 28 21.40 -13.30 3.42
N SER A 29 20.46 -13.18 4.36
CA SER A 29 20.12 -11.89 4.97
C SER A 29 21.30 -11.28 5.73
N GLU A 30 22.07 -12.12 6.43
CA GLU A 30 23.28 -11.71 7.15
C GLU A 30 24.37 -11.25 6.18
N GLU A 31 24.65 -12.02 5.12
CA GLU A 31 25.63 -11.68 4.08
C GLU A 31 25.28 -10.36 3.38
N ILE A 32 24.02 -10.16 3.00
CA ILE A 32 23.53 -8.91 2.41
C ILE A 32 23.70 -7.76 3.39
N SER A 33 23.40 -7.98 4.68
CA SER A 33 23.56 -6.94 5.69
C SER A 33 25.02 -6.55 5.91
N GLU A 34 25.95 -7.51 5.90
CA GLU A 34 27.38 -7.22 6.02
C GLU A 34 27.89 -6.44 4.82
N TRP A 35 27.50 -6.86 3.61
CA TRP A 35 27.84 -6.14 2.39
C TRP A 35 27.30 -4.69 2.42
N ALA A 36 26.04 -4.51 2.82
CA ALA A 36 25.43 -3.19 2.93
C ALA A 36 26.14 -2.31 3.97
N ARG A 37 26.56 -2.87 5.12
CA ARG A 37 27.35 -2.12 6.12
C ARG A 37 28.67 -1.61 5.54
N ARG A 38 29.43 -2.46 4.84
CA ARG A 38 30.69 -2.06 4.20
C ARG A 38 30.50 -0.93 3.20
N GLN A 39 29.43 -0.99 2.40
CA GLN A 39 29.10 0.08 1.45
C GLN A 39 28.75 1.40 2.13
N VAL A 40 28.00 1.34 3.24
CA VAL A 40 27.69 2.52 4.05
C VAL A 40 28.97 3.11 4.66
N GLU A 41 29.84 2.29 5.23
CA GLU A 41 31.12 2.74 5.81
C GLU A 41 32.02 3.41 4.77
N GLU A 42 32.10 2.84 3.56
CA GLU A 42 32.84 3.41 2.44
C GLU A 42 32.27 4.77 2.00
N ASP A 43 30.94 4.86 1.86
CA ASP A 43 30.29 6.13 1.50
C ASP A 43 30.41 7.19 2.61
N ASP A 44 30.32 6.78 3.88
CA ASP A 44 30.56 7.66 5.03
C ASP A 44 32.00 8.19 5.02
N ALA A 45 32.99 7.35 4.69
CA ALA A 45 34.38 7.79 4.56
C ALA A 45 34.54 8.83 3.43
N LYS A 46 33.88 8.63 2.29
CA LYS A 46 33.86 9.59 1.18
C LYS A 46 33.23 10.92 1.61
N CYS A 47 32.13 10.89 2.38
CA CYS A 47 31.49 12.10 2.90
C CYS A 47 32.35 12.82 3.95
N ARG A 48 33.12 12.09 4.78
CA ARG A 48 34.07 12.71 5.72
C ARG A 48 35.21 13.44 5.00
N ALA A 49 35.63 12.95 3.84
CA ALA A 49 36.69 13.56 3.04
C ALA A 49 36.21 14.74 2.17
N ASP A 50 34.92 14.81 1.85
CA ASP A 50 34.32 15.81 0.97
C ASP A 50 33.05 16.40 1.60
N LEU A 51 33.18 17.62 2.12
CA LEU A 51 32.09 18.35 2.77
C LEU A 51 30.94 18.69 1.80
N GLU A 52 31.21 18.92 0.52
CA GLU A 52 30.17 19.21 -0.47
C GLU A 52 29.33 17.95 -0.74
N ARG A 53 29.99 16.79 -0.85
CA ARG A 53 29.30 15.49 -0.92
C ARG A 53 28.47 15.20 0.32
N ALA A 54 29.01 15.48 1.52
CA ALA A 54 28.27 15.29 2.76
C ALA A 54 26.99 16.13 2.79
N GLU A 55 27.07 17.38 2.33
CA GLU A 55 25.91 18.28 2.29
C GLU A 55 24.88 17.84 1.24
N ARG A 56 25.29 17.45 0.03
CA ARG A 56 24.37 16.87 -0.96
C ARG A 56 23.65 15.63 -0.43
N ARG A 57 24.37 14.75 0.30
CA ARG A 57 23.79 13.55 0.92
C ARG A 57 22.77 13.90 2.00
N ARG A 58 23.07 14.89 2.86
CA ARG A 58 22.13 15.41 3.86
C ARG A 58 20.85 15.89 3.20
N GLN A 59 20.95 16.76 2.20
CA GLN A 59 19.79 17.31 1.48
C GLN A 59 18.96 16.21 0.80
N ALA A 60 19.62 15.21 0.19
CA ALA A 60 18.93 14.07 -0.38
C ALA A 60 18.11 13.30 0.67
N PHE A 61 18.68 13.02 1.84
CA PHE A 61 17.95 12.35 2.92
C PHE A 61 16.81 13.21 3.48
N GLU A 62 16.99 14.52 3.62
CA GLU A 62 15.93 15.43 4.06
C GLU A 62 14.76 15.45 3.07
N ASN A 63 15.04 15.47 1.76
CA ASN A 63 14.02 15.43 0.72
C ASN A 63 13.26 14.10 0.74
N VAL A 64 13.97 12.98 0.89
CA VAL A 64 13.34 11.65 1.04
C VAL A 64 12.50 11.59 2.32
N ALA A 65 12.99 12.14 3.44
CA ALA A 65 12.23 12.17 4.70
C ALA A 65 10.94 12.98 4.56
N LYS A 66 10.99 14.15 3.91
CA LYS A 66 9.80 14.96 3.60
C LYS A 66 8.81 14.21 2.70
N LEU A 67 9.31 13.53 1.67
CA LEU A 67 8.50 12.69 0.80
C LEU A 67 7.82 11.57 1.60
N MET A 68 8.56 10.83 2.42
CA MET A 68 8.02 9.76 3.25
C MET A 68 6.96 10.25 4.25
N GLN A 69 7.17 11.41 4.88
CA GLN A 69 6.21 12.04 5.79
C GLN A 69 4.91 12.49 5.11
N SER A 70 4.96 12.79 3.81
CA SER A 70 3.77 13.15 3.04
C SER A 70 2.79 11.98 2.88
N PHE A 71 3.28 10.74 2.94
CA PHE A 71 2.46 9.53 2.89
C PHE A 71 1.96 9.17 4.29
N LYS A 72 0.90 9.83 4.75
CA LYS A 72 0.13 9.33 5.91
C LYS A 72 -0.76 8.18 5.46
N LYS A 73 -0.44 6.97 5.90
CA LYS A 73 -1.34 5.82 5.77
C LYS A 73 -2.43 5.96 6.82
N ALA A 74 -3.68 5.80 6.42
CA ALA A 74 -4.77 5.75 7.39
C ALA A 74 -4.76 4.40 8.11
N ASP A 75 -5.22 4.34 9.36
CA ASP A 75 -5.19 3.10 10.15
C ASP A 75 -5.95 1.94 9.47
N HIS A 76 -7.03 2.25 8.73
CA HIS A 76 -7.78 1.25 7.96
C HIS A 76 -7.03 0.72 6.73
N GLU A 77 -5.92 1.35 6.34
CA GLU A 77 -5.04 0.87 5.27
C GLU A 77 -3.90 0.00 5.79
N ILE A 78 -3.80 -0.18 7.10
CA ILE A 78 -2.72 -0.92 7.76
C ILE A 78 -3.21 -2.30 8.14
N MET A 79 -2.65 -3.32 7.50
CA MET A 79 -2.83 -4.72 7.87
C MET A 79 -1.75 -5.14 8.86
N ARG A 80 -2.14 -5.92 9.87
CA ARG A 80 -1.28 -6.42 10.93
C ARG A 80 -1.12 -7.94 10.84
N TRP A 81 0.07 -8.43 11.13
CA TRP A 81 0.41 -9.86 11.17
C TRP A 81 1.17 -10.19 12.45
N ARG A 82 0.90 -11.38 13.01
CA ARG A 82 1.84 -12.04 13.91
C ARG A 82 2.87 -12.76 13.05
N VAL A 83 4.15 -12.59 13.35
CA VAL A 83 5.24 -13.21 12.60
C VAL A 83 6.21 -13.88 13.55
N ARG A 84 6.59 -15.12 13.24
CA ARG A 84 7.73 -15.78 13.89
C ARG A 84 8.99 -15.41 13.15
N LEU A 85 9.96 -14.90 13.89
CA LEU A 85 11.30 -14.62 13.41
C LEU A 85 12.17 -15.87 13.48
N TYR A 86 13.25 -15.90 12.70
CA TYR A 86 14.22 -16.99 12.72
C TYR A 86 14.80 -17.27 14.13
N CYS A 87 14.93 -16.23 14.97
CA CYS A 87 15.36 -16.39 16.36
C CYS A 87 14.33 -17.08 17.28
N GLY A 88 13.13 -17.39 16.79
CA GLY A 88 12.06 -18.08 17.52
C GLY A 88 11.00 -17.14 18.13
N HIS A 89 11.31 -15.87 18.33
CA HIS A 89 10.36 -14.91 18.90
C HIS A 89 9.24 -14.55 17.92
N ILE A 90 8.06 -14.27 18.47
CA ILE A 90 6.86 -13.89 17.72
C ILE A 90 6.59 -12.41 17.98
N ILE A 91 6.55 -11.61 16.92
CA ILE A 91 6.30 -10.17 17.01
C ILE A 91 5.13 -9.78 16.10
N GLU A 92 4.58 -8.59 16.35
CA GLU A 92 3.64 -7.95 15.42
C GLU A 92 4.40 -7.17 14.34
N THR A 93 3.92 -7.23 13.11
CA THR A 93 4.39 -6.37 12.02
C THR A 93 3.21 -5.78 11.26
N GLU A 94 3.46 -4.61 10.68
CA GLU A 94 2.47 -3.84 9.93
C GLU A 94 2.95 -3.59 8.49
N ALA A 95 2.00 -3.52 7.56
CA ALA A 95 2.19 -3.13 6.17
C ALA A 95 0.87 -2.69 5.55
N HIS A 96 0.91 -2.18 4.33
CA HIS A 96 -0.31 -1.77 3.63
C HIS A 96 -1.20 -2.98 3.32
N TYR A 97 -2.52 -2.81 3.42
CA TYR A 97 -3.51 -3.89 3.25
C TYR A 97 -3.50 -4.57 1.87
N THR A 98 -2.88 -3.93 0.87
CA THR A 98 -2.75 -4.51 -0.48
C THR A 98 -1.76 -5.67 -0.53
N TYR A 99 -0.93 -5.87 0.50
CA TYR A 99 0.01 -6.98 0.56
C TYR A 99 -0.69 -8.23 1.11
N PRO A 100 -0.67 -9.36 0.39
CA PRO A 100 -1.31 -10.59 0.85
C PRO A 100 -0.58 -11.26 2.01
N ASP A 101 0.70 -10.92 2.21
CA ASP A 101 1.58 -11.49 3.22
C ASP A 101 2.70 -10.49 3.59
N PRO A 102 3.33 -10.61 4.78
CA PRO A 102 4.34 -9.66 5.23
C PRO A 102 5.67 -9.75 4.46
N LEU A 103 5.94 -10.81 3.70
CA LEU A 103 7.16 -10.96 2.90
C LEU A 103 7.06 -10.12 1.61
N SER A 104 5.88 -10.10 0.99
CA SER A 104 5.57 -9.32 -0.20
C SER A 104 5.69 -7.80 0.04
N ALA A 105 5.59 -7.35 1.30
CA ALA A 105 5.81 -5.97 1.70
C ALA A 105 7.29 -5.51 1.62
N GLY A 106 8.22 -6.39 1.23
CA GLY A 106 9.61 -6.02 0.94
C GLY A 106 10.53 -5.93 2.16
N SER A 107 10.06 -6.29 3.36
CA SER A 107 10.88 -6.27 4.57
C SER A 107 11.43 -7.66 4.92
N TYR A 108 12.57 -8.01 4.31
CA TYR A 108 13.19 -9.33 4.49
C TYR A 108 13.93 -9.52 5.81
N GLY A 109 14.30 -8.43 6.49
CA GLY A 109 15.05 -8.47 7.76
C GLY A 109 14.45 -7.52 8.79
N ARG A 110 14.05 -8.06 9.94
CA ARG A 110 13.45 -7.33 11.06
C ARG A 110 14.39 -7.28 12.27
N ARG A 111 14.28 -6.23 13.07
CA ARG A 111 14.83 -6.22 14.42
C ARG A 111 13.89 -7.00 15.33
N CYS A 112 14.40 -7.97 16.06
CA CYS A 112 13.65 -8.63 17.11
C CYS A 112 13.59 -7.71 18.34
N SER A 113 12.38 -7.37 18.80
CA SER A 113 12.16 -6.56 20.01
C SER A 113 12.54 -7.30 21.30
N GLU A 114 12.50 -8.63 21.30
CA GLU A 114 12.77 -9.43 22.50
C GLU A 114 14.28 -9.66 22.72
N CYS A 115 15.00 -10.15 21.71
CA CYS A 115 16.43 -10.44 21.84
C CYS A 115 17.37 -9.40 21.22
N GLY A 116 16.83 -8.32 20.64
CA GLY A 116 17.60 -7.22 20.05
C GLY A 116 18.35 -7.56 18.75
N LYS A 117 18.33 -8.82 18.31
CA LYS A 117 18.99 -9.23 17.06
C LYS A 117 18.36 -8.52 15.87
N ASP A 118 19.20 -7.89 15.06
CA ASP A 118 18.79 -7.28 13.81
C ASP A 118 18.70 -8.30 12.66
N ARG A 119 18.07 -7.90 11.55
CA ARG A 119 18.02 -8.67 10.29
C ARG A 119 17.53 -10.12 10.44
N GLN A 120 16.58 -10.34 11.34
CA GLN A 120 15.93 -11.63 11.48
C GLN A 120 14.92 -11.83 10.36
N THR A 121 15.01 -12.98 9.69
CA THR A 121 14.06 -13.35 8.63
C THR A 121 12.74 -13.82 9.23
N ILE A 122 11.62 -13.49 8.57
CA ILE A 122 10.29 -14.02 8.92
C ILE A 122 10.22 -15.46 8.40
N VAL A 123 9.92 -16.41 9.29
CA VAL A 123 9.88 -17.85 8.96
C VAL A 123 8.46 -18.42 8.92
N ALA A 124 7.54 -17.82 9.68
CA ALA A 124 6.12 -18.16 9.73
C ALA A 124 5.31 -16.91 10.05
N TYR A 125 4.04 -16.87 9.68
CA TYR A 125 3.17 -15.71 9.88
C TYR A 125 1.67 -16.06 9.82
N GLU A 126 0.86 -15.24 10.46
CA GLU A 126 -0.60 -15.25 10.36
C GLU A 126 -1.19 -13.83 10.43
N PRO A 127 -2.29 -13.57 9.72
CA PRO A 127 -2.95 -12.27 9.75
C PRO A 127 -3.66 -12.04 11.09
N ILE A 128 -3.58 -10.82 11.62
CA ILE A 128 -4.38 -10.36 12.76
C ILE A 128 -5.63 -9.64 12.25
N GLY A 129 -5.47 -8.79 11.23
CA GLY A 129 -6.54 -7.95 10.69
C GLY A 129 -6.09 -6.50 10.50
N LEU A 130 -7.00 -5.68 9.96
CA LEU A 130 -6.76 -4.25 9.80
C LEU A 130 -6.63 -3.56 11.16
N ARG A 131 -5.86 -2.48 11.22
CA ARG A 131 -5.67 -1.68 12.43
C ARG A 131 -6.87 -0.80 12.74
N GLY A 132 -7.54 -0.28 11.72
CA GLY A 132 -8.78 0.48 11.85
C GLY A 132 -9.89 -0.09 10.98
N GLU A 133 -11.13 0.25 11.33
CA GLU A 133 -12.28 -0.01 10.46
C GLU A 133 -12.23 0.91 9.25
N PRO A 134 -12.53 0.42 8.04
CA PRO A 134 -12.69 1.26 6.88
C PRO A 134 -13.73 2.35 7.16
N PRO A 135 -13.51 3.59 6.71
CA PRO A 135 -14.57 4.59 6.78
C PRO A 135 -15.80 4.04 6.07
N GLU A 136 -16.96 4.18 6.73
CA GLU A 136 -18.24 3.81 6.16
C GLU A 136 -18.34 4.46 4.78
N ALA A 137 -18.69 3.66 3.77
CA ALA A 137 -18.73 4.14 2.40
C ALA A 137 -19.66 5.35 2.38
N ALA A 138 -19.11 6.54 2.14
CA ALA A 138 -19.92 7.75 2.02
C ALA A 138 -21.04 7.44 1.04
N GLU A 139 -22.29 7.68 1.47
CA GLU A 139 -23.45 7.43 0.62
C GLU A 139 -23.17 8.01 -0.77
N PRO A 140 -23.48 7.25 -1.84
CA PRO A 140 -23.26 7.75 -3.19
C PRO A 140 -23.93 9.11 -3.28
N LEU A 141 -23.13 10.15 -3.56
CA LEU A 141 -23.66 11.49 -3.77
C LEU A 141 -24.82 11.38 -4.74
N PRO A 142 -25.99 11.97 -4.43
CA PRO A 142 -27.14 11.88 -5.32
C PRO A 142 -26.71 12.31 -6.72
N PRO A 143 -27.14 11.57 -7.77
CA PRO A 143 -26.75 11.89 -9.13
C PRO A 143 -27.04 13.37 -9.40
N PRO A 144 -26.14 14.08 -10.10
CA PRO A 144 -26.35 15.50 -10.37
C PRO A 144 -27.73 15.67 -11.00
N PRO A 145 -28.51 16.68 -10.59
CA PRO A 145 -29.84 16.89 -11.14
C PRO A 145 -29.74 16.97 -12.66
N PRO A 146 -30.68 16.36 -13.40
CA PRO A 146 -30.66 16.40 -14.86
C PRO A 146 -30.54 17.87 -15.30
N LYS A 147 -29.56 18.14 -16.16
CA LYS A 147 -29.33 19.49 -16.68
C LYS A 147 -30.65 20.00 -17.26
N LYS A 148 -31.14 21.13 -16.73
CA LYS A 148 -32.32 21.78 -17.29
C LYS A 148 -32.02 22.07 -18.76
N PRO A 149 -32.89 21.63 -19.70
CA PRO A 149 -32.66 21.88 -21.12
C PRO A 149 -32.58 23.39 -21.34
N THR A 150 -31.61 23.79 -22.14
CA THR A 150 -31.42 25.19 -22.52
C THR A 150 -32.62 25.66 -23.34
N ARG A 151 -32.88 26.97 -23.31
CA ARG A 151 -33.97 27.58 -24.10
C ARG A 151 -33.89 27.19 -25.59
N ALA A 152 -32.68 27.10 -26.15
CA ALA A 152 -32.46 26.70 -27.53
C ALA A 152 -32.78 25.22 -27.81
N GLU A 153 -32.65 24.33 -26.83
CA GLU A 153 -33.05 22.92 -26.95
C GLU A 153 -34.58 22.78 -26.87
N LEU A 154 -35.22 23.58 -26.01
CA LEU A 154 -36.69 23.63 -25.92
C LEU A 154 -37.31 24.18 -27.21
N GLU A 155 -36.77 25.27 -27.77
CA GLU A 155 -37.24 25.85 -29.03
C GLU A 155 -37.07 24.88 -30.20
N ARG A 156 -35.96 24.14 -30.27
CA ARG A 156 -35.78 23.07 -31.26
C ARG A 156 -36.81 21.95 -31.11
N ARG A 157 -37.09 21.53 -29.88
CA ARG A 157 -38.05 20.45 -29.60
C ARG A 157 -39.48 20.88 -29.91
N LEU A 158 -39.85 22.11 -29.58
CA LEU A 158 -41.14 22.69 -29.95
C LEU A 158 -41.32 22.70 -31.46
N LYS A 159 -40.32 23.19 -32.22
CA LYS A 159 -40.39 23.24 -33.68
C LYS A 159 -40.54 21.85 -34.32
N THR A 160 -39.90 20.83 -33.75
CA THR A 160 -40.06 19.45 -34.20
C THR A 160 -41.48 18.94 -33.93
N LEU A 161 -42.02 19.19 -32.74
CA LEU A 161 -43.36 18.77 -32.36
C LEU A 161 -44.45 19.49 -33.16
N GLU A 162 -44.27 20.77 -33.46
CA GLU A 162 -45.19 21.55 -34.31
C GLU A 162 -45.26 20.99 -35.72
N LYS A 163 -44.10 20.68 -36.33
CA LYS A 163 -44.04 20.02 -37.65
C LYS A 163 -44.71 18.64 -37.66
N GLU A 164 -44.51 17.87 -36.59
CA GLU A 164 -45.14 16.56 -36.47
C GLU A 164 -46.66 16.69 -36.30
N ASN A 165 -47.13 17.69 -35.55
CA ASN A 165 -48.56 17.98 -35.42
C ASN A 165 -49.18 18.40 -36.75
N GLU A 166 -48.50 19.26 -37.53
CA GLU A 166 -48.93 19.66 -38.87
C GLU A 166 -49.03 18.46 -39.82
N ARG A 167 -48.02 17.57 -39.81
CA ARG A 167 -48.07 16.33 -40.61
C ARG A 167 -49.26 15.45 -40.23
N LEU A 168 -49.45 15.21 -38.93
CA LEU A 168 -50.57 14.39 -38.43
C LEU A 168 -51.94 15.00 -38.74
N ARG A 169 -52.06 16.34 -38.67
CA ARG A 169 -53.30 17.04 -39.05
C ARG A 169 -53.59 16.93 -40.55
N ALA A 170 -52.55 16.98 -41.39
CA ALA A 170 -52.68 16.77 -42.82
C ALA A 170 -53.06 15.33 -43.17
N GLU A 171 -52.49 14.33 -42.47
CA GLU A 171 -52.86 12.91 -42.59
C GLU A 171 -54.30 12.61 -42.15
N LEU A 172 -54.84 13.39 -41.20
CA LEU A 172 -56.21 13.23 -40.70
C LEU A 172 -57.27 14.05 -41.47
N SER A 173 -56.84 15.01 -42.30
CA SER A 173 -57.73 15.92 -43.05
C SER A 173 -57.78 15.61 -44.56
N GLY A 174 -57.12 14.54 -45.01
CA GLY A 174 -57.21 13.97 -46.36
C GLY A 174 -57.87 12.61 -46.33
#